data_AF-A0AAU2E9Z5-F1
#
_entry.id   AF-A0AAU2E9Z5-F1
#
_cell.length_a   1.000
_cell.length_b   1.000
_cell.length_c   1.000
_cell.angle_alpha   90.00
_cell.angle_beta   90.00
_cell.angle_gamma   90.00
#
_symmetry.space_group_name_H-M   'P 1'
#
loop_
_entity.id
_entity.type
_entity.pdbx_description
1 polymer ?
#
loop_
_entity_poly.entity_id
_entity_poly.type
_entity_poly.pdbx_seq_one_letter_code
_entity_poly.pdbx_strand_id
1 'polypeptide(L)' 'MSDVFDEELRAQLAEARQMRARARESGDEDGAQAYGGRITQLLRIAAHHGIVLDHGADEQEED' A
#
# COMPACT_ATOMS: atom_id res chain seq x y z
N MET A 1 5.93 -18.35 -11.82
CA MET A 1 5.00 -18.11 -10.70
C MET A 1 5.26 -16.77 -10.01
N SER A 2 6.51 -16.28 -9.98
CA SER A 2 6.84 -14.98 -9.35
C SER A 2 6.14 -13.79 -10.01
N ASP A 3 5.93 -13.81 -11.33
CA ASP A 3 5.42 -12.65 -12.07
C ASP A 3 3.95 -12.33 -11.75
N VAL A 4 3.10 -13.34 -11.64
CA VAL A 4 1.67 -13.16 -11.28
C VAL A 4 1.54 -12.60 -9.86
N PHE A 5 2.36 -13.08 -8.93
CA PHE A 5 2.37 -12.57 -7.56
C PHE A 5 2.86 -11.12 -7.49
N ASP A 6 3.91 -10.76 -8.23
CA ASP A 6 4.39 -9.37 -8.30
C ASP A 6 3.31 -8.44 -8.89
N GLU A 7 2.67 -8.85 -10.00
CA GLU A 7 1.57 -8.09 -10.61
C GLU A 7 0.38 -7.91 -9.65
N GLU A 8 -0.04 -8.96 -8.95
CA GLU A 8 -1.11 -8.89 -7.96
C GLU A 8 -0.74 -7.98 -6.78
N LEU A 9 0.50 -8.05 -6.30
CA LEU A 9 0.97 -7.23 -5.19
C LEU A 9 1.01 -5.74 -5.57
N ARG A 10 1.48 -5.43 -6.78
CA ARG A 10 1.46 -4.08 -7.34
C ARG A 10 0.04 -3.54 -7.50
N ALA A 11 -0.88 -4.37 -8.02
CA ALA A 11 -2.28 -3.98 -8.20
C ALA A 11 -2.95 -3.66 -6.86
N GLN A 12 -2.75 -4.53 -5.85
CA GLN A 12 -3.29 -4.32 -4.51
C GLN A 12 -2.71 -3.09 -3.82
N LEU A 13 -1.41 -2.80 -4.03
CA LEU A 13 -0.79 -1.59 -3.49
C LEU A 13 -1.35 -0.33 -4.14
N ALA A 14 -1.50 -0.33 -5.46
CA ALA A 14 -2.10 0.80 -6.19
C ALA A 14 -3.55 1.05 -5.76
N GLU A 15 -4.35 -0.01 -5.61
CA GLU A 15 -5.72 0.08 -5.12
C GLU A 15 -5.78 0.64 -3.69
N ALA A 16 -4.96 0.12 -2.78
CA ALA A 16 -4.93 0.58 -1.38
C ALA A 16 -4.56 2.08 -1.28
N ARG A 17 -3.62 2.55 -2.11
CA ARG A 17 -3.26 3.97 -2.22
C ARG A 17 -4.42 4.82 -2.71
N GLN A 18 -5.11 4.39 -3.76
CA GLN A 18 -6.27 5.10 -4.29
C GLN A 18 -7.39 5.19 -3.25
N MET A 19 -7.67 4.10 -2.54
CA MET A 19 -8.72 4.06 -1.53
C MET A 19 -8.36 4.91 -0.30
N ARG A 20 -7.09 4.94 0.12
CA ARG A 20 -6.61 5.86 1.16
C ARG A 20 -6.80 7.33 0.76
N ALA A 21 -6.44 7.69 -0.47
CA ALA A 21 -6.63 9.05 -0.98
C ALA A 21 -8.12 9.43 -0.98
N ARG A 22 -8.98 8.53 -1.48
CA ARG A 22 -10.43 8.74 -1.49
C ARG A 22 -11.02 8.90 -0.07
N ALA A 23 -10.57 8.07 0.88
CA ALA A 23 -11.01 8.17 2.26
C ALA A 23 -10.61 9.52 2.88
N ARG A 24 -9.38 10.00 2.63
CA ARG A 24 -8.93 11.34 3.04
C ARG A 24 -9.78 12.44 2.41
N GLU A 25 -10.05 12.37 1.11
CA GLU A 25 -10.89 13.35 0.39
C GLU A 25 -12.33 13.40 0.93
N SER A 26 -12.87 12.27 1.40
CA SER A 26 -14.20 12.21 2.01
C SER A 26 -14.23 12.54 3.50
N GLY A 27 -13.09 12.80 4.14
CA GLY A 27 -13.00 12.99 5.59
C GLY A 27 -13.22 11.70 6.40
N ASP A 28 -13.03 10.54 5.78
CA ASP A 28 -13.10 9.22 6.42
C ASP A 28 -11.72 8.89 7.00
N GLU A 29 -11.47 9.40 8.21
CA GLU A 29 -10.19 9.24 8.91
C GLU A 29 -9.91 7.78 9.28
N ASP A 30 -10.93 7.04 9.73
CA ASP A 30 -10.83 5.61 10.05
C ASP A 30 -10.49 4.80 8.80
N GLY A 31 -11.14 5.09 7.67
CA GLY A 31 -10.83 4.48 6.38
C GLY A 31 -9.41 4.80 5.92
N ALA A 32 -8.98 6.06 6.03
CA ALA A 32 -7.63 6.48 5.68
C ALA A 32 -6.56 5.75 6.52
N GLN A 33 -6.81 5.55 7.82
CA GLN A 33 -5.94 4.79 8.70
C GLN A 33 -5.92 3.30 8.33
N ALA A 34 -7.07 2.70 8.07
CA ALA A 34 -7.19 1.29 7.68
C ALA A 34 -6.42 0.99 6.38
N TYR A 35 -6.58 1.82 5.35
CA TYR A 35 -5.82 1.67 4.11
C TYR A 35 -4.33 1.98 4.30
N GLY A 36 -3.96 2.87 5.22
CA GLY A 36 -2.57 3.08 5.64
C GLY A 36 -1.93 1.79 6.16
N GLY A 37 -2.57 1.10 7.11
CA GLY A 37 -2.08 -0.17 7.63
C GLY A 37 -1.97 -1.27 6.55
N ARG A 38 -2.92 -1.32 5.61
CA ARG A 38 -2.86 -2.25 4.47
C ARG A 38 -1.66 -1.97 3.56
N ILE A 39 -1.38 -0.71 3.25
CA ILE A 39 -0.21 -0.30 2.46
C ILE A 39 1.08 -0.78 3.14
N THR A 40 1.24 -0.50 4.44
CA THR A 40 2.41 -0.94 5.22
C THR A 40 2.59 -2.46 5.17
N GLN A 41 1.50 -3.22 5.29
CA GLN A 41 1.54 -4.68 5.20
C GLN A 41 1.98 -5.17 3.81
N LEU A 42 1.45 -4.58 2.73
CA LEU A 42 1.79 -4.96 1.36
C LEU A 42 3.26 -4.66 1.04
N LEU A 43 3.78 -3.52 1.50
CA LEU A 43 5.20 -3.18 1.36
C LEU A 43 6.10 -4.16 2.12
N ARG A 44 5.72 -4.57 3.34
CA ARG A 44 6.46 -5.57 4.11
C ARG A 44 6.49 -6.92 3.41
N ILE A 45 5.36 -7.36 2.82
CA ILE A 45 5.30 -8.58 2.02
C ILE A 45 6.23 -8.46 0.81
N ALA A 46 6.20 -7.34 0.09
CA ALA A 46 7.06 -7.11 -1.06
C ALA A 46 8.55 -7.24 -0.70
N ALA A 47 8.97 -6.56 0.39
CA ALA A 47 10.33 -6.61 0.89
C ALA A 47 10.75 -8.04 1.28
N HIS A 48 9.86 -8.80 1.94
CA HIS A 48 10.12 -10.20 2.31
C HIS A 48 10.38 -11.08 1.09
N HIS A 49 9.70 -10.80 -0.03
CA HIS A 49 9.84 -11.53 -1.29
C HIS A 49 10.89 -10.94 -2.25
N GLY A 50 11.63 -9.90 -1.84
CA GLY A 50 12.64 -9.24 -2.68
C GLY A 50 12.05 -8.43 -3.84
N ILE A 51 10.76 -8.07 -3.78
CA ILE A 51 10.09 -7.24 -4.77
C ILE A 51 10.31 -5.78 -4.43
N VAL A 52 10.87 -5.03 -5.37
CA VAL A 52 11.09 -3.59 -5.22
C VAL A 52 9.83 -2.84 -5.65
N LEU A 53 9.12 -2.29 -4.67
CA LEU A 53 7.97 -1.41 -4.89
C LEU A 53 8.35 0.04 -4.52
N ASP A 54 7.94 0.96 -5.37
CA ASP A 54 8.17 2.39 -5.16
C ASP A 54 7.39 2.86 -3.93
N HIS A 55 8.05 3.49 -2.97
CA HIS A 55 7.39 4.07 -1.80
C HIS A 55 6.87 5.46 -2.18
N GLY A 56 5.58 5.70 -1.95
CA GLY A 56 5.01 7.04 -2.05
C GLY A 56 5.59 7.93 -0.94
N ALA A 57 5.76 9.22 -1.21
CA ALA A 57 6.32 10.18 -0.25
C ALA A 57 5.60 10.22 1.12
N ASP A 58 4.35 9.75 1.19
CA ASP A 58 3.52 9.65 2.39
C ASP A 58 3.71 8.34 3.20
N GLU A 59 4.69 7.50 2.86
CA GLU A 59 4.89 6.14 3.43
C GLU A 59 6.18 6.03 4.27
N GLN A 60 6.86 7.14 4.54
CA GLN A 60 8.10 7.22 5.35
C GLN A 60 7.88 7.59 6.82
N GLU A 61 6.66 7.55 7.35
CA GLU A 61 6.41 7.76 8.79
C GLU A 61 6.16 6.42 9.48
N GLU A 62 7.25 5.76 9.90
CA GLU A 62 7.31 4.94 11.13
C GLU A 62 8.79 4.54 11.34
N ASP A 63 9.44 5.29 12.23
CA ASP A 63 10.78 5.01 12.80
C ASP A 63 10.68 3.90 13.86
#